data_AF-A0A977IC48-F1
#
_entry.id   AF-A0A977IC48-F1
#
_cell.length_a   1.000
_cell.length_b   1.000
_cell.length_c   1.000
_cell.angle_alpha   90.00
_cell.angle_beta   90.00
_cell.angle_gamma   90.00
#
_symmetry.space_group_name_H-M   'P 1'
#
loop_
_entity.id
_entity.type
_entity.pdbx_description
1 polymer ?
#
loop_
_entity_poly.entity_id
_entity_poly.type
_entity_poly.pdbx_seq_one_letter_code
_entity_poly.pdbx_strand_id
1 'polypeptide(L)'
;MSSSDNGSTIANASELTWIAGAVVLSDNPPQQLKFWRKKFGVKQADLAKKMAITPSVLSDYEKGRRPSPGANFIKRYLQALYDLAQSGGSRPPAEEEETTTTAATATSEPITAGATAVTINQP
;
A
#
# COMPACT_ATOMS: atom_id res chain seq x y z
N MET A 1 -19.52 -26.37 -22.73
CA MET A 1 -20.45 -25.26 -22.44
C MET A 1 -20.38 -24.94 -20.96
N SER A 2 -19.98 -23.70 -20.62
CA SER A 2 -19.92 -23.22 -19.22
C SER A 2 -21.32 -23.00 -18.67
N SER A 3 -21.68 -23.77 -17.64
CA SER A 3 -22.88 -23.53 -16.83
C SER A 3 -22.47 -23.08 -15.43
N SER A 4 -22.84 -21.83 -15.14
CA SER A 4 -23.43 -21.39 -13.88
C SER A 4 -22.56 -21.27 -12.62
N ASP A 5 -21.80 -20.17 -12.52
CA ASP A 5 -21.34 -19.58 -11.24
C ASP A 5 -22.27 -18.45 -10.75
N ASN A 6 -23.52 -18.38 -11.25
CA ASN A 6 -24.42 -17.28 -10.91
C ASN A 6 -24.69 -17.16 -9.40
N GLY A 7 -24.65 -18.25 -8.62
CA GLY A 7 -24.90 -18.25 -7.18
C GLY A 7 -23.82 -17.59 -6.32
N SER A 8 -22.54 -17.72 -6.70
CA SER A 8 -21.44 -17.06 -5.99
C SER A 8 -21.51 -15.54 -6.18
N THR A 9 -21.70 -15.12 -7.44
CA THR A 9 -21.68 -13.69 -7.82
C THR A 9 -22.73 -12.84 -7.06
N ILE A 10 -23.92 -13.37 -6.75
CA ILE A 10 -24.98 -12.62 -6.04
C ILE A 10 -24.72 -12.47 -4.53
N ALA A 11 -24.15 -13.48 -3.88
CA ALA A 11 -23.72 -13.38 -2.48
C ALA A 11 -22.57 -12.36 -2.35
N ASN A 12 -21.61 -12.43 -3.27
CA ASN A 12 -20.45 -11.54 -3.36
C ASN A 12 -20.87 -10.08 -3.59
N ALA A 13 -21.90 -9.87 -4.41
CA ALA A 13 -22.42 -8.53 -4.70
C ALA A 13 -23.00 -7.85 -3.46
N SER A 14 -23.65 -8.57 -2.56
CA SER A 14 -24.26 -7.99 -1.35
C SER A 14 -23.22 -7.47 -0.35
N GLU A 15 -22.19 -8.27 -0.06
CA GLU A 15 -21.10 -7.89 0.85
C GLU A 15 -20.28 -6.73 0.27
N LEU A 16 -19.93 -6.79 -1.01
CA LEU A 16 -19.19 -5.71 -1.69
C LEU A 16 -20.00 -4.42 -1.76
N THR A 17 -21.32 -4.50 -1.97
CA THR A 17 -22.20 -3.32 -1.97
C THR A 17 -22.24 -2.67 -0.61
N TRP A 18 -22.33 -3.46 0.47
CA TRP A 18 -22.33 -2.93 1.83
C TRP A 18 -20.98 -2.29 2.18
N ILE A 19 -19.86 -2.94 1.85
CA ILE A 19 -18.52 -2.39 2.06
C ILE A 19 -18.30 -1.12 1.24
N ALA A 20 -18.74 -1.10 -0.02
CA ALA A 20 -18.66 0.09 -0.87
C ALA A 20 -19.46 1.26 -0.28
N GLY A 21 -20.67 1.00 0.21
CA GLY A 21 -21.48 1.99 0.92
C GLY A 21 -20.76 2.51 2.17
N ALA A 22 -20.21 1.61 2.99
CA ALA A 22 -19.45 1.99 4.19
C ALA A 22 -18.20 2.83 3.87
N VAL A 23 -17.51 2.57 2.76
CA VAL A 23 -16.35 3.36 2.32
C VAL A 23 -16.79 4.73 1.82
N VAL A 24 -17.83 4.81 0.99
CA VAL A 24 -18.28 6.06 0.35
C VAL A 24 -18.94 7.00 1.36
N LEU A 25 -19.65 6.47 2.36
CA LEU A 25 -20.31 7.24 3.41
C LEU A 25 -19.39 7.57 4.60
N SER A 26 -18.13 7.11 4.60
CA SER A 26 -17.18 7.39 5.67
C SER A 26 -16.62 8.81 5.59
N ASP A 27 -16.37 9.43 6.75
CA ASP A 27 -15.60 10.67 6.84
C ASP A 27 -14.16 10.51 6.33
N ASN A 28 -13.63 9.28 6.35
CA ASN A 28 -12.27 8.95 5.94
C ASN A 28 -12.23 7.72 5.01
N PRO A 29 -12.67 7.84 3.73
CA PRO A 29 -12.66 6.73 2.78
C PRO A 29 -11.28 6.06 2.59
N PRO A 30 -10.15 6.80 2.52
CA PRO A 30 -8.81 6.23 2.53
C PRO A 30 -8.53 5.24 3.65
N GLN A 31 -8.90 5.60 4.87
CA GLN A 31 -8.69 4.76 6.05
C GLN A 31 -9.63 3.56 6.03
N GLN A 32 -10.87 3.74 5.57
CA GLN A 32 -11.85 2.66 5.45
C GLN A 32 -11.40 1.59 4.44
N LEU A 33 -10.81 1.99 3.31
CA LEU A 33 -10.22 1.05 2.34
C LEU A 33 -9.10 0.20 3.00
N LYS A 34 -8.17 0.87 3.68
CA LYS A 34 -7.07 0.21 4.41
C LYS A 34 -7.58 -0.74 5.48
N PHE A 35 -8.62 -0.35 6.22
CA PHE A 35 -9.26 -1.18 7.23
C PHE A 35 -9.80 -2.49 6.61
N TRP A 36 -10.57 -2.40 5.55
CA TRP A 36 -11.13 -3.58 4.88
C TRP A 36 -10.03 -4.47 4.33
N ARG A 37 -9.01 -3.93 3.67
CA ARG A 37 -7.88 -4.73 3.20
C ARG A 37 -7.22 -5.54 4.30
N LYS A 38 -6.97 -4.91 5.45
CA LYS A 38 -6.41 -5.59 6.63
C LYS A 38 -7.34 -6.65 7.17
N LYS A 39 -8.65 -6.37 7.24
CA LYS A 39 -9.68 -7.31 7.70
C LYS A 39 -9.75 -8.56 6.84
N PHE A 40 -9.56 -8.43 5.52
CA PHE A 40 -9.45 -9.56 4.59
C PHE A 40 -8.06 -10.22 4.58
N GLY A 41 -7.09 -9.76 5.38
CA GLY A 41 -5.75 -10.36 5.44
C GLY A 41 -4.90 -10.13 4.19
N VAL A 42 -5.28 -9.19 3.32
CA VAL A 42 -4.61 -8.98 2.03
C VAL A 42 -3.42 -8.04 2.17
N LYS A 43 -2.24 -8.46 1.68
CA LYS A 43 -1.04 -7.61 1.66
C LYS A 43 -1.20 -6.49 0.63
N GLN A 44 -0.64 -5.32 0.94
CA GLN A 44 -0.70 -4.16 0.06
C GLN A 44 -0.01 -4.42 -1.29
N ALA A 45 1.12 -5.14 -1.30
CA ALA A 45 1.84 -5.48 -2.53
C ALA A 45 1.02 -6.38 -3.47
N ASP A 46 0.32 -7.38 -2.91
CA ASP A 46 -0.51 -8.32 -3.68
C ASP A 46 -1.71 -7.61 -4.29
N LEU A 47 -2.37 -6.74 -3.52
CA LEU A 47 -3.48 -5.93 -4.01
C LEU A 47 -3.02 -4.97 -5.13
N ALA A 48 -1.88 -4.29 -4.94
CA ALA A 48 -1.32 -3.41 -5.95
C ALA A 48 -1.00 -4.17 -7.25
N LYS A 49 -0.40 -5.36 -7.14
CA LYS A 49 -0.12 -6.25 -8.27
C LYS A 49 -1.39 -6.65 -9.00
N LYS A 50 -2.43 -7.10 -8.28
CA LYS A 50 -3.74 -7.46 -8.84
C LYS A 50 -4.44 -6.27 -9.52
N MET A 51 -4.26 -5.06 -8.99
CA MET A 51 -4.78 -3.82 -9.57
C MET A 51 -3.90 -3.23 -10.69
N ALA A 52 -2.78 -3.86 -11.03
CA ALA A 52 -1.80 -3.35 -12.01
C ALA A 52 -1.32 -1.91 -11.70
N ILE A 53 -1.08 -1.62 -10.43
CA ILE A 53 -0.51 -0.34 -9.94
C ILE A 53 0.70 -0.63 -9.05
N THR A 54 1.51 0.39 -8.78
CA THR A 54 2.64 0.23 -7.87
C THR A 54 2.18 0.23 -6.41
N PRO A 55 2.89 -0.49 -5.49
CA PRO A 55 2.58 -0.45 -4.07
C PRO A 55 2.59 0.97 -3.48
N SER A 56 3.46 1.84 -3.99
CA SER A 56 3.52 3.26 -3.60
C SER A 56 2.25 4.02 -3.94
N VAL A 57 1.69 3.83 -5.14
CA VAL A 57 0.41 4.45 -5.54
C VAL A 57 -0.72 4.00 -4.62
N LEU A 58 -0.80 2.70 -4.32
CA LEU A 58 -1.78 2.19 -3.37
C LEU A 58 -1.58 2.78 -1.97
N SER A 59 -0.32 2.97 -1.55
CA SER A 59 0.01 3.59 -0.27
C SER A 59 -0.47 5.04 -0.20
N ASP A 60 -0.32 5.79 -1.28
CA ASP A 60 -0.77 7.19 -1.34
C ASP A 60 -2.28 7.31 -1.18
N TYR A 61 -3.04 6.36 -1.74
CA TYR A 61 -4.48 6.28 -1.53
C TYR A 61 -4.82 5.89 -0.09
N GLU A 62 -4.21 4.85 0.48
CA GLU A 62 -4.51 4.39 1.85
C GLU A 62 -4.05 5.38 2.94
N LYS A 63 -3.08 6.25 2.63
CA LYS A 63 -2.60 7.32 3.52
C LYS A 63 -3.34 8.65 3.33
N GLY A 64 -4.26 8.72 2.36
CA GLY A 64 -5.02 9.94 2.08
C GLY A 64 -4.21 11.05 1.40
N ARG A 65 -3.03 10.75 0.84
CA ARG A 65 -2.25 11.72 0.03
C ARG A 65 -2.95 12.09 -1.28
N ARG A 66 -3.85 11.23 -1.75
CA ARG A 66 -4.78 11.51 -2.84
C ARG A 66 -6.19 11.62 -2.24
N PRO A 67 -6.67 12.84 -1.96
CA PRO A 67 -8.00 13.03 -1.40
C PRO A 67 -9.03 12.57 -2.42
N SER A 68 -9.99 11.75 -1.98
CA SER A 68 -11.09 11.22 -2.80
C SER A 68 -10.68 10.24 -3.90
N PRO A 69 -10.49 8.94 -3.58
CA PRO A 69 -10.46 7.91 -4.61
C PRO A 69 -11.74 7.95 -5.45
N GLY A 70 -11.62 8.06 -6.78
CA GLY A 70 -12.79 8.08 -7.66
C GLY A 70 -13.58 6.75 -7.60
N ALA A 71 -14.85 6.78 -7.98
CA ALA A 71 -15.75 5.62 -7.93
C ALA A 71 -15.17 4.38 -8.66
N ASN A 72 -14.51 4.58 -9.80
CA ASN A 72 -13.84 3.51 -10.55
C ASN A 72 -12.67 2.87 -9.77
N PHE A 73 -11.93 3.67 -8.99
CA PHE A 73 -10.86 3.14 -8.15
C PHE A 73 -11.44 2.27 -7.04
N ILE A 74 -12.45 2.75 -6.33
CA ILE A 74 -13.12 2.01 -5.24
C ILE A 74 -13.66 0.68 -5.76
N LYS A 75 -14.35 0.69 -6.92
CA LYS A 75 -14.84 -0.53 -7.56
C LYS A 75 -13.72 -1.53 -7.83
N ARG A 76 -12.66 -1.11 -8.51
CA ARG A 76 -11.52 -1.99 -8.83
C ARG A 76 -10.81 -2.50 -7.59
N TYR A 77 -10.68 -1.66 -6.57
CA TYR A 77 -10.07 -2.01 -5.28
C TYR A 77 -10.85 -3.13 -4.60
N LEU A 78 -12.16 -2.96 -4.43
CA LEU A 78 -13.00 -3.92 -3.72
C LEU A 78 -13.11 -5.25 -4.47
N GLN A 79 -13.21 -5.21 -5.81
CA GLN A 79 -13.19 -6.42 -6.64
C GLN A 79 -11.86 -7.18 -6.50
N ALA A 80 -10.73 -6.48 -6.66
CA ALA A 80 -9.40 -7.09 -6.51
C ALA A 80 -9.16 -7.62 -5.10
N LEU A 81 -9.66 -6.92 -4.08
CA LEU A 81 -9.54 -7.31 -2.69
C LEU A 81 -10.30 -8.61 -2.41
N TYR A 82 -11.54 -8.73 -2.90
CA TYR A 82 -12.38 -9.89 -2.71
C TYR A 82 -11.83 -11.13 -3.43
N ASP A 83 -11.37 -10.96 -4.67
CA ASP A 83 -10.68 -12.01 -5.43
C ASP A 83 -9.47 -12.57 -4.67
N LEU A 84 -8.66 -11.69 -4.08
CA LEU A 84 -7.48 -12.08 -3.32
C LEU A 84 -7.85 -12.77 -2.00
N ALA A 85 -8.89 -12.30 -1.33
CA ALA A 85 -9.38 -12.91 -0.10
C ALA A 85 -9.89 -14.35 -0.34
N GLN A 86 -10.59 -14.60 -1.44
CA GLN A 86 -11.07 -15.95 -1.79
C GLN A 86 -9.96 -16.88 -2.26
N SER A 87 -9.05 -16.38 -3.12
CA SER A 87 -7.95 -17.18 -3.65
C SER A 87 -6.87 -17.51 -2.61
N GLY A 88 -6.74 -16.69 -1.56
CA GLY A 88 -5.72 -16.81 -0.53
C GLY A 88 -6.18 -17.47 0.76
N GLY A 89 -7.28 -18.23 0.75
CA GLY A 89 -7.92 -18.87 1.90
C GLY A 89 -6.93 -19.26 3.00
N SER A 90 -6.86 -18.40 4.03
CA SER A 90 -6.07 -18.53 5.25
C SER A 90 -4.56 -18.81 5.05
N ARG A 91 -3.77 -17.75 4.82
CA ARG A 91 -2.47 -17.69 5.48
C ARG A 91 -2.47 -16.52 6.48
N PRO A 92 -2.43 -16.78 7.80
CA PRO A 92 -2.17 -15.73 8.78
C PRO A 92 -0.83 -15.06 8.47
N PRO A 93 -0.56 -13.85 9.00
CA PRO A 93 0.75 -13.23 8.83
C PRO A 93 1.78 -14.19 9.42
N ALA A 94 2.54 -14.87 8.55
CA ALA A 94 3.87 -15.30 8.92
C ALA A 94 4.58 -14.01 9.31
N GLU A 95 4.83 -13.90 10.61
CA GLU A 95 5.79 -12.96 11.17
C GLU A 95 7.09 -13.09 10.37
N GLU A 96 7.73 -11.93 10.18
CA GLU A 96 9.12 -11.75 9.75
C GLU A 96 9.43 -11.99 8.26
N GLU A 97 9.67 -10.88 7.57
CA GLU A 97 11.03 -10.53 7.13
C GLU A 97 11.08 -9.00 6.92
N GLU A 98 11.34 -8.28 8.01
CA GLU A 98 12.14 -7.07 7.91
C GLU A 98 13.59 -7.50 7.61
N THR A 99 13.95 -7.66 6.34
CA THR A 99 15.36 -7.60 5.95
C THR A 99 15.80 -6.16 6.05
N THR A 100 16.11 -5.75 7.27
CA THR A 100 17.12 -4.73 7.50
C THR A 100 18.47 -5.36 7.13
N THR A 101 19.09 -4.87 6.06
CA THR A 101 20.53 -4.96 5.80
C THR A 101 20.84 -3.68 5.03
N THR A 102 21.22 -2.61 5.74
CA THR A 102 22.58 -2.31 6.21
C THR A 102 23.52 -1.98 5.04
N ALA A 103 23.72 -0.68 4.81
CA ALA A 103 25.00 -0.12 4.36
C ALA A 103 24.98 1.41 4.55
N ALA A 104 25.50 1.88 5.70
CA ALA A 104 26.38 3.06 5.80
C ALA A 104 26.62 3.40 7.28
N THR A 105 27.59 2.73 7.89
CA THR A 105 28.33 3.29 9.03
C THR A 105 29.81 3.24 8.67
N ALA A 106 30.42 4.41 8.49
CA ALA A 106 31.86 4.56 8.65
C ALA A 106 32.08 5.88 9.40
N THR A 107 32.37 5.72 10.67
CA THR A 107 32.80 6.73 11.64
C THR A 107 34.15 7.32 11.23
N SER A 108 34.29 8.60 11.55
CA SER A 108 35.44 9.50 11.67
C SER A 108 36.84 8.88 11.84
N GLU A 109 37.86 9.62 11.42
CA GLU A 109 39.00 10.09 12.25
C GLU A 109 39.76 11.23 11.50
N PRO A 110 40.40 12.20 12.19
CA PRO A 110 41.02 13.41 11.61
C PRO A 110 42.55 13.31 11.46
N ILE A 111 43.14 13.90 10.40
CA ILE A 111 44.60 14.17 10.34
C ILE A 111 44.96 15.50 9.62
N THR A 112 45.43 16.45 10.42
CA THR A 112 46.62 17.32 10.34
C THR A 112 47.37 17.56 9.01
N ALA A 113 47.59 18.87 8.76
CA ALA A 113 48.73 19.58 8.15
C ALA A 113 49.00 19.52 6.64
N GLY A 114 48.96 20.71 6.02
CA GLY A 114 49.59 21.01 4.75
C GLY A 114 49.54 22.52 4.47
N ALA A 115 50.61 23.22 4.83
CA ALA A 115 50.78 24.66 4.66
C ALA A 115 50.67 25.15 3.21
N THR A 116 50.10 26.33 3.01
CA THR A 116 50.78 27.42 2.26
C THR A 116 50.09 28.75 2.53
N ALA A 117 50.87 29.70 3.05
CA ALA A 117 50.51 31.09 3.20
C ALA A 117 50.53 31.79 1.83
N VAL A 118 49.52 32.61 1.53
CA VAL A 118 49.66 33.75 0.62
C VAL A 118 48.82 34.92 1.16
N THR A 119 49.56 36.00 1.46
CA THR A 119 49.21 37.41 1.72
C THR A 119 48.09 37.94 0.80
N ILE A 120 47.26 38.92 1.18
CA ILE A 120 47.33 40.36 0.84
C ILE A 120 45.98 40.98 1.35
N ASN A 121 45.97 41.94 2.31
CA ASN A 121 45.65 43.40 2.18
C ASN A 121 44.29 43.71 1.48
N GLN A 122 43.34 44.56 1.91
CA GLN A 122 43.20 45.80 2.70
C GLN A 122 41.66 46.10 2.82
N PRO A 123 41.17 47.23 3.37
CA PRO A 123 41.83 48.31 4.13
C PRO A 123 41.52 48.32 5.63
#